data_AF-A0A950E375-F1
#
_entry.id   AF-A0A950E375-F1
#
_cell.length_a   1.000
_cell.length_b   1.000
_cell.length_c   1.000
_cell.angle_alpha   90.00
_cell.angle_beta   90.00
_cell.angle_gamma   90.00
#
_symmetry.space_group_name_H-M   'P 1'
#
loop_
_entity.id
_entity.type
_entity.pdbx_description
1 polymer ?
#
loop_
_entity_poly.entity_id
_entity_poly.type
_entity_poly.pdbx_seq_one_letter_code
_entity_poly.pdbx_strand_id
1 'polypeptide(L)'
;MGKVVKLDTAAAERQGTAPRSGGTPRRRARSKSALVLGGGGFTGGVYEIGALRALDLLSVNRTVNEFDVYVGTSAGSFVAAAVANGVTPEEMMRVIVQQVPTSFPDARVS
;
A
#
# COMPACT_ATOMS: atom_id res chain seq x y z
N MET A 1 25.70 -47.29 -39.76
CA MET A 1 26.37 -47.11 -38.47
C MET A 1 25.64 -45.99 -37.72
N GLY A 2 24.69 -46.19 -36.81
CA GLY A 2 24.32 -47.36 -36.02
C GLY A 2 24.36 -47.01 -34.53
N LYS A 3 23.27 -46.42 -34.01
CA LYS A 3 22.80 -46.63 -32.62
C LYS A 3 21.38 -46.08 -32.45
N VAL A 4 20.42 -46.94 -32.80
CA VAL A 4 19.07 -46.92 -32.24
C VAL A 4 19.16 -47.49 -30.83
N VAL A 5 18.75 -46.73 -29.82
CA VAL A 5 18.64 -47.20 -28.43
C VAL A 5 17.15 -47.44 -28.15
N LYS A 6 16.88 -48.65 -27.68
CA LYS A 6 15.57 -49.30 -27.58
C LYS A 6 14.69 -48.62 -26.55
N LEU A 7 13.41 -48.45 -26.90
CA LEU A 7 12.33 -48.20 -25.96
C LEU A 7 11.98 -49.51 -25.28
N ASP A 8 12.27 -49.62 -23.98
CA ASP A 8 11.68 -50.67 -23.16
C ASP A 8 10.37 -50.14 -22.57
N THR A 9 9.26 -50.73 -23.05
CA THR A 9 7.98 -50.68 -22.36
C THR A 9 8.08 -51.63 -21.17
N ALA A 10 8.34 -51.08 -19.99
CA ALA A 10 8.04 -51.75 -18.74
C ALA A 10 6.61 -51.36 -18.33
N ALA A 11 5.67 -52.23 -18.66
CA ALA A 11 4.36 -52.23 -18.03
C ALA A 11 4.49 -52.65 -16.56
N ALA A 12 3.66 -52.01 -15.74
CA ALA A 12 3.21 -52.43 -14.42
C ALA A 12 4.23 -52.42 -13.27
N GLU A 13 4.18 -51.36 -12.46
CA GLU A 13 3.92 -51.56 -11.03
C GLU A 13 3.14 -50.37 -10.47
N ARG A 14 1.89 -50.62 -10.06
CA ARG A 14 1.07 -49.67 -9.30
C ARG A 14 1.68 -49.53 -7.92
N GLN A 15 2.68 -48.65 -7.79
CA GLN A 15 3.21 -48.29 -6.48
C GLN A 15 2.20 -47.39 -5.77
N GLY A 16 1.76 -47.89 -4.63
CA GLY A 16 0.65 -47.38 -3.85
C GLY A 16 0.74 -45.89 -3.53
N THR A 17 -0.43 -45.29 -3.45
CA THR A 17 -0.68 -43.97 -2.88
C THR A 17 -0.07 -43.89 -1.48
N ALA A 18 1.17 -43.41 -1.41
CA ALA A 18 1.70 -42.89 -0.16
C ALA A 18 0.79 -41.72 0.25
N PRO A 19 0.30 -41.68 1.51
CA PRO A 19 -0.45 -40.52 1.97
C PRO A 19 0.48 -39.33 1.84
N ARG A 20 0.10 -38.39 0.95
CA ARG A 20 0.77 -37.09 0.85
C ARG A 20 0.73 -36.50 2.25
N SER A 21 1.89 -36.41 2.90
CA SER A 21 2.01 -35.76 4.19
C SER A 21 1.27 -34.43 4.08
N GLY A 22 0.24 -34.29 4.91
CA GLY A 22 -0.63 -33.13 4.90
C GLY A 22 0.21 -31.90 5.15
N GLY A 23 0.57 -31.20 4.08
CA GLY A 23 1.13 -29.88 4.19
C GLY A 23 0.07 -29.04 4.90
N THR A 24 0.37 -28.62 6.12
CA THR A 24 -0.44 -27.63 6.83
C THR A 24 -0.77 -26.53 5.84
N PRO A 25 -2.06 -26.17 5.64
CA PRO A 25 -2.40 -25.14 4.67
C PRO A 25 -1.59 -23.90 5.04
N ARG A 26 -0.65 -23.52 4.18
CA ARG A 26 0.09 -22.27 4.32
C ARG A 26 -0.96 -21.19 4.30
N ARG A 27 -1.37 -20.73 5.49
CA ARG A 27 -2.26 -19.59 5.68
C ARG A 27 -1.71 -18.50 4.77
N ARG A 28 -2.45 -18.13 3.72
CA ARG A 28 -1.99 -17.11 2.77
C ARG A 28 -1.57 -15.92 3.61
N ALA A 29 -0.28 -15.63 3.64
CA ALA A 29 0.23 -14.50 4.40
C ALA A 29 -0.51 -13.27 3.88
N ARG A 30 -1.05 -12.45 4.79
CA ARG A 30 -1.74 -11.21 4.40
C ARG A 30 -0.78 -10.40 3.53
N SER A 31 -1.22 -10.00 2.34
CA SER A 31 -0.44 -9.10 1.49
C SER A 31 -0.16 -7.81 2.25
N LYS A 32 1.10 -7.42 2.34
CA LYS A 32 1.53 -6.15 2.92
C LYS A 32 1.37 -5.04 1.89
N SER A 33 1.09 -3.84 2.37
CA SER A 33 0.88 -2.62 1.59
C SER A 33 1.91 -1.56 1.99
N ALA A 34 2.37 -0.77 1.03
CA ALA A 34 3.34 0.30 1.26
C ALA A 34 2.85 1.61 0.65
N LEU A 35 3.04 2.70 1.37
CA LEU A 35 2.85 4.06 0.89
C LEU A 35 4.22 4.66 0.55
N VAL A 36 4.41 5.04 -0.72
CA VAL A 36 5.68 5.61 -1.21
C VAL A 36 5.42 7.03 -1.68
N LEU A 37 6.10 7.99 -1.04
CA LEU A 37 6.01 9.41 -1.28
C LEU A 37 7.31 9.94 -1.90
N GLY A 38 7.16 10.73 -2.95
CA GLY A 38 8.27 11.24 -3.74
C GLY A 38 8.94 12.44 -3.08
N GLY A 39 9.94 12.99 -3.77
CA GLY A 39 10.45 14.33 -3.47
C GLY A 39 9.77 15.38 -4.33
N GLY A 40 9.78 16.64 -3.87
CA GLY A 40 9.25 17.76 -4.65
C GLY A 40 9.33 19.11 -3.94
N GLY A 41 10.18 19.22 -2.91
CA GLY A 41 10.22 20.39 -2.04
C GLY A 41 8.90 20.66 -1.32
N PHE A 42 8.74 21.87 -0.78
CA PHE A 42 7.54 22.25 -0.06
C PHE A 42 6.26 22.09 -0.91
N THR A 43 6.28 22.57 -2.16
CA THR A 43 5.14 22.45 -3.08
C THR A 43 4.75 21.00 -3.36
N GLY A 44 5.72 20.11 -3.55
CA GLY A 44 5.47 18.68 -3.69
C GLY A 44 4.86 18.07 -2.43
N GLY A 45 5.32 18.48 -1.24
CA GLY A 45 4.72 18.05 0.03
C GLY A 45 3.26 18.47 0.18
N VAL A 46 2.91 19.71 -0.20
CA VAL A 46 1.52 20.18 -0.19
C VAL A 46 0.66 19.39 -1.18
N TYR A 47 1.18 19.10 -2.37
CA TYR A 47 0.51 18.26 -3.36
C TYR A 47 0.23 16.85 -2.82
N GLU A 48 1.24 16.20 -2.23
CA GLU A 48 1.11 14.87 -1.63
C GLU A 48 0.08 14.84 -0.52
N ILE A 49 0.04 15.85 0.35
CA ILE A 49 -0.96 15.94 1.43
C ILE A 49 -2.37 16.05 0.86
N GLY A 50 -2.58 16.85 -0.19
CA GLY A 50 -3.87 16.94 -0.88
C GLY A 50 -4.28 15.63 -1.54
N ALA A 51 -3.35 14.94 -2.19
CA ALA A 51 -3.59 13.63 -2.81
C ALA A 51 -3.94 12.56 -1.75
N LEU A 52 -3.22 12.55 -0.63
CA LEU A 52 -3.51 11.66 0.50
C LEU A 52 -4.86 11.96 1.12
N ARG A 53 -5.26 13.23 1.24
CA ARG A 53 -6.61 13.58 1.71
C ARG A 53 -7.68 13.04 0.77
N ALA A 54 -7.51 13.21 -0.54
CA ALA A 54 -8.48 12.68 -1.51
C ALA A 54 -8.58 11.16 -1.40
N LEU A 55 -7.43 10.47 -1.26
CA LEU A 55 -7.39 9.02 -1.07
C LEU A 55 -8.09 8.59 0.23
N ASP A 56 -7.87 9.32 1.32
CA ASP A 56 -8.47 9.07 2.63
C ASP A 56 -10.00 9.23 2.57
N LEU A 57 -10.51 10.26 1.88
CA LEU A 57 -11.95 10.48 1.68
C LEU A 57 -12.62 9.43 0.78
N LEU A 58 -11.90 8.89 -0.20
CA LEU A 58 -12.42 7.87 -1.11
C LEU A 58 -12.34 6.45 -0.54
N SER A 59 -11.55 6.25 0.50
CA SER A 59 -11.32 4.94 1.09
C SER A 59 -12.42 4.59 2.09
N VAL A 60 -13.29 3.63 1.73
CA VAL A 60 -14.52 3.34 2.49
C VAL A 60 -14.27 2.58 3.82
N ASN A 61 -13.10 2.00 4.03
CA ASN A 61 -12.76 1.24 5.25
C ASN A 61 -11.26 1.23 5.55
N ARG A 62 -10.49 2.16 4.99
CA ARG A 62 -9.07 2.28 5.25
C ARG A 62 -8.67 3.74 5.30
N THR A 63 -7.68 4.06 6.12
CA THR A 63 -7.02 5.36 6.08
C THR A 63 -5.62 5.24 5.53
N VAL A 64 -5.08 6.35 5.04
CA VAL A 64 -3.67 6.43 4.66
C VAL A 64 -2.71 6.18 5.83
N ASN A 65 -3.20 6.19 7.07
CA ASN A 65 -2.43 5.82 8.26
C ASN A 65 -2.36 4.30 8.54
N GLU A 66 -2.96 3.45 7.69
CA GLU A 66 -3.02 1.98 7.87
C GLU A 66 -2.13 1.18 6.90
N PHE A 67 -1.17 1.81 6.22
CA PHE A 67 -0.17 1.08 5.44
C PHE A 67 0.84 0.37 6.34
N ASP A 68 1.34 -0.79 5.89
CA ASP A 68 2.31 -1.58 6.66
C ASP A 68 3.73 -0.97 6.60
N VAL A 69 4.02 -0.20 5.54
CA VAL A 69 5.33 0.42 5.29
C VAL A 69 5.15 1.82 4.73
N TYR A 70 5.93 2.77 5.24
CA TYR A 70 5.99 4.15 4.75
C TYR A 70 7.39 4.45 4.22
N VAL A 71 7.46 4.96 2.99
CA VAL A 71 8.71 5.37 2.35
C VAL A 71 8.53 6.80 1.85
N GLY A 72 9.51 7.65 2.10
CA GLY A 72 9.47 9.04 1.65
C GLY A 72 10.86 9.58 1.33
N THR A 73 10.94 10.50 0.37
CA THR A 73 12.20 11.17 -0.02
C THR A 73 12.04 12.69 0.12
N SER A 74 12.96 13.36 0.83
CA SER A 74 12.90 14.84 1.01
C SER A 74 11.56 15.29 1.61
N ALA A 75 10.76 16.12 0.92
CA ALA A 75 9.44 16.52 1.40
C ALA A 75 8.53 15.33 1.72
N GLY A 76 8.54 14.29 0.88
CA GLY A 76 7.75 13.08 1.13
C GLY A 76 8.22 12.29 2.35
N SER A 77 9.47 12.45 2.83
CA SER A 77 9.89 11.82 4.09
C SER A 77 9.23 12.46 5.31
N PHE A 78 8.99 13.77 5.27
CA PHE A 78 8.24 14.45 6.32
C PHE A 78 6.78 14.00 6.33
N VAL A 79 6.14 13.96 5.14
CA VAL A 79 4.75 13.50 5.02
C VAL A 79 4.63 12.03 5.43
N ALA A 80 5.52 11.16 4.95
CA ALA A 80 5.56 9.73 5.32
C ALA A 80 5.72 9.55 6.83
N ALA A 81 6.63 10.29 7.46
CA ALA A 81 6.84 10.23 8.90
C ALA A 81 5.59 10.68 9.68
N ALA A 82 4.94 11.77 9.25
CA ALA A 82 3.76 12.27 9.93
C ALA A 82 2.59 11.26 9.83
N VAL A 83 2.33 10.70 8.65
CA VAL A 83 1.30 9.67 8.45
C VAL A 83 1.64 8.39 9.25
N ALA A 84 2.89 7.96 9.26
CA ALA A 84 3.32 6.80 10.06
C ALA A 84 3.11 7.01 11.58
N ASN A 85 3.13 8.26 12.06
CA ASN A 85 2.84 8.62 13.44
C ASN A 85 1.35 8.87 13.73
N GLY A 86 0.47 8.57 12.77
CA GLY A 86 -0.98 8.73 12.94
C GLY A 86 -1.50 10.14 12.70
N VAL A 87 -0.66 11.09 12.24
CA VAL A 87 -1.13 12.41 11.82
C VAL A 87 -1.88 12.24 10.50
N THR A 88 -3.12 12.71 10.49
CA THR A 88 -4.00 12.58 9.32
C THR A 88 -3.67 13.66 8.26
N PRO A 89 -3.94 13.41 6.97
CA PRO A 89 -3.80 14.45 5.94
C PRO A 89 -4.62 15.71 6.24
N GLU A 90 -5.74 15.57 6.94
CA GLU A 90 -6.58 16.71 7.37
C GLU A 90 -5.86 17.63 8.35
N GLU A 91 -5.23 17.07 9.37
CA GLU A 91 -4.47 17.83 10.36
C GLU A 91 -3.30 18.55 9.69
N MET A 92 -2.60 17.88 8.77
CA MET A 92 -1.52 18.49 8.00
C MET A 92 -2.02 19.65 7.14
N MET A 93 -3.16 19.48 6.44
CA MET A 93 -3.78 20.57 5.69
C MET A 93 -4.09 21.75 6.59
N ARG A 94 -4.74 21.57 7.75
CA ARG A 94 -5.09 22.66 8.67
C ARG A 94 -3.89 23.53 9.04
N VAL A 95 -2.71 22.91 9.21
CA VAL A 95 -1.46 23.63 9.50
C VAL A 95 -0.95 24.38 8.27
N ILE A 96 -0.99 23.77 7.08
CA ILE A 96 -0.52 24.37 5.83
C ILE A 96 -1.37 25.57 5.41
N VAL A 97 -2.69 25.42 5.46
CA VAL A 97 -3.55 26.51 4.95
C VAL A 97 -3.45 27.76 5.80
N GLN A 98 -2.97 27.67 7.06
CA GLN A 98 -3.21 28.64 8.13
C GLN A 98 -4.65 29.13 8.05
N GLN A 99 -5.52 28.75 8.99
CA GLN A 99 -6.79 29.46 9.12
C GLN A 99 -6.50 30.92 9.53
N VAL A 100 -6.11 31.77 8.57
CA VAL A 100 -6.31 33.20 8.61
C VAL A 100 -7.83 33.32 8.65
N PRO A 101 -8.42 33.93 9.70
CA PRO A 101 -9.84 34.20 9.70
C PRO A 101 -10.17 34.91 8.40
N THR A 102 -10.92 34.27 7.50
CA THR A 102 -11.36 34.94 6.29
C THR A 102 -12.24 36.10 6.74
N SER A 103 -11.90 37.33 6.36
CA SER A 103 -12.66 38.54 6.70
C SER A 103 -14.06 38.60 6.06
N PHE A 104 -14.54 37.48 5.52
CA PHE A 104 -15.87 37.31 4.96
C PHE A 104 -16.62 36.28 5.82
N PRO A 105 -17.24 36.73 6.94
CA PRO A 105 -18.23 35.92 7.62
C PRO A 105 -19.44 35.73 6.69
N ASP A 106 -19.87 34.47 6.57
CA ASP A 106 -21.10 33.98 5.94
C ASP A 106 -21.97 35.05 5.25
N ALA A 107 -21.91 35.09 3.93
CA ALA A 107 -23.00 35.62 3.13
C ALA A 107 -24.22 34.67 3.29
N ARG A 108 -24.92 34.79 4.42
CA ARG A 108 -26.27 34.26 4.60
C ARG A 108 -27.16 35.01 3.62
N VAL A 109 -27.37 34.42 2.45
CA VAL A 109 -28.50 34.77 1.61
C VAL A 109 -29.73 34.22 2.31
N SER A 110 -30.56 35.14 2.80
CA SER A 110 -31.93 34.88 3.25
C SER A 110 -32.84 34.55 2.07
#